data_AF-A0A1Y6D830-F1
#
_entry.id   AF-A0A1Y6D830-F1
#
_cell.length_a   1.000
_cell.length_b   1.000
_cell.length_c   1.000
_cell.angle_alpha   90.00
_cell.angle_beta   90.00
_cell.angle_gamma   90.00
#
_symmetry.space_group_name_H-M   'P 1'
#
loop_
_entity.id
_entity.type
_entity.pdbx_description
1 polymer ?
#
loop_
_entity_poly.entity_id
_entity_poly.type
_entity_poly.pdbx_seq_one_letter_code
_entity_poly.pdbx_strand_id
1 'polypeptide(L)'
;MSHFSLLAGTRNIEQSMPFALYRFSICLGTGLGYLFATLSGAGIAIAADAWGKNPNSMAPFGAVLGFAAFACLMYKLRPYWLHYIKVPQLLLLAEQALGKPIPGGKAQLDYAKQQVHASFPSTSGLFDLDRHIRRALADIPAPPAWLAPLLDHPQVGKYARIALGRFAALDHQTLLAGHFHSGHGNPWRTAATALAVHDRHFGSLLRYRTYATLFEWLGFAAAFPLLAVGFQMLTEGFPVPLGVWIYVFAAVFSWALKAAFFEPIAEAALLGVFFPLAEQGVTPEQETALARRSAVFREILDRAGQGRLIEAQSAAGTP
;
A
#
# COMPACT_ATOMS: atom_id res chain seq x y z
N MET A 1 -19.71 -17.03 6.99
CA MET A 1 -20.14 -15.62 7.00
C MET A 1 -18.89 -14.77 6.83
N SER A 2 -18.85 -13.85 5.86
CA SER A 2 -17.68 -13.00 5.62
C SER A 2 -17.55 -11.96 6.74
N HIS A 3 -16.67 -12.19 7.70
CA HIS A 3 -16.47 -11.30 8.84
C HIS A 3 -15.56 -10.12 8.46
N PHE A 4 -16.01 -9.27 7.53
CA PHE A 4 -15.39 -7.94 7.40
C PHE A 4 -15.63 -7.19 8.71
N SER A 5 -14.57 -7.04 9.51
CA SER A 5 -14.67 -6.43 10.83
C SER A 5 -13.45 -5.56 11.07
N LEU A 6 -13.67 -4.24 11.09
CA LEU A 6 -12.65 -3.26 11.47
C LEU A 6 -12.19 -3.46 12.93
N LEU A 7 -13.08 -3.94 13.79
CA LEU A 7 -12.74 -4.27 15.18
C LEU A 7 -11.77 -5.46 15.26
N ALA A 8 -12.03 -6.52 14.48
CA ALA A 8 -11.10 -7.65 14.39
C ALA A 8 -9.77 -7.21 13.78
N GLY A 9 -9.81 -6.38 12.72
CA GLY A 9 -8.62 -5.77 12.15
C GLY A 9 -7.81 -4.98 13.18
N THR A 10 -8.47 -4.16 14.00
CA THR A 10 -7.84 -3.39 15.09
C THR A 10 -7.17 -4.31 16.11
N ARG A 11 -7.82 -5.40 16.51
CA ARG A 11 -7.25 -6.40 17.43
C ARG A 11 -6.03 -7.11 16.85
N ASN A 12 -6.03 -7.41 15.56
CA ASN A 12 -4.85 -8.00 14.89
C ASN A 12 -3.67 -7.01 14.87
N ILE A 13 -3.95 -5.71 14.69
CA ILE A 13 -2.94 -4.65 14.78
C ILE A 13 -2.43 -4.51 16.21
N GLU A 14 -3.29 -4.63 17.22
CA GLU A 14 -2.89 -4.61 18.64
C GLU A 14 -1.95 -5.78 18.97
N GLN A 15 -2.24 -6.98 18.46
CA GLN A 15 -1.34 -8.14 18.58
C GLN A 15 0.00 -7.96 17.84
N SER A 16 0.05 -7.03 16.88
CA SER A 16 1.26 -6.64 16.14
C SER A 16 1.70 -5.20 16.44
N MET A 17 1.39 -4.71 17.65
CA MET A 17 1.63 -3.32 18.04
C MET A 17 3.09 -2.86 17.89
N PRO A 18 4.12 -3.68 18.20
CA PRO A 18 5.52 -3.31 17.92
C PRO A 18 5.75 -2.91 16.46
N PHE A 19 5.10 -3.60 15.52
CA PHE A 19 5.20 -3.28 14.09
C PHE A 19 4.38 -2.04 13.73
N ALA A 20 3.20 -1.85 14.33
CA ALA A 20 2.40 -0.63 14.17
C ALA A 20 3.16 0.63 14.63
N LEU A 21 3.88 0.54 15.77
CA LEU A 21 4.73 1.63 16.27
C LEU A 21 5.93 1.90 15.38
N TYR A 22 6.55 0.85 14.83
CA TYR A 22 7.61 0.99 13.84
C TYR A 22 7.11 1.70 12.58
N ARG A 23 5.94 1.32 12.06
CA ARG A 23 5.28 2.01 10.94
C ARG A 23 5.02 3.48 11.27
N PHE A 24 4.45 3.74 12.44
CA PHE A 24 4.17 5.10 12.89
C PHE A 24 5.45 5.94 12.96
N SER A 25 6.53 5.40 13.51
CA SER A 25 7.82 6.10 13.60
C SER A 25 8.37 6.47 12.23
N ILE A 26 8.26 5.58 11.24
CA ILE A 26 8.70 5.88 9.86
C ILE A 26 7.76 6.89 9.19
N CYS A 27 6.45 6.72 9.28
CA CYS A 27 5.49 7.69 8.74
C CYS A 27 5.68 9.08 9.34
N LEU A 28 5.93 9.16 10.65
CA LEU A 28 6.23 10.40 11.36
C LEU A 28 7.56 10.99 10.89
N GLY A 29 8.60 10.17 10.76
CA GLY A 29 9.89 10.57 10.20
C GLY A 29 9.77 11.13 8.78
N THR A 30 8.91 10.55 7.94
CA THR A 30 8.60 11.08 6.60
C THR A 30 7.88 12.43 6.68
N GLY A 31 6.89 12.58 7.57
CA GLY A 31 6.21 13.85 7.79
C GLY A 31 7.15 14.96 8.25
N LEU A 32 8.05 14.64 9.19
CA LEU A 32 9.12 15.53 9.62
C LEU A 32 10.10 15.85 8.50
N GLY A 33 10.45 14.86 7.66
CA GLY A 33 11.31 15.07 6.49
C GLY A 33 10.72 16.08 5.50
N TYR A 34 9.42 16.00 5.23
CA TYR A 34 8.72 17.02 4.44
C TYR A 34 8.79 18.41 5.09
N LEU A 35 8.49 18.48 6.40
CA LEU A 35 8.57 19.73 7.15
C LEU A 35 9.97 20.37 7.08
N PHE A 36 11.01 19.61 7.39
CA PHE A 36 12.38 20.11 7.38
C PHE A 36 12.84 20.48 5.97
N ALA A 37 12.55 19.66 4.96
CA ALA A 37 12.92 19.99 3.58
C ALA A 37 12.27 21.29 3.10
N THR A 38 10.99 21.51 3.43
CA THR A 38 10.30 22.77 3.13
C THR A 38 10.93 23.95 3.86
N LEU A 39 11.20 23.82 5.17
CA LEU A 39 11.80 24.91 5.97
C LEU A 39 13.23 25.23 5.51
N SER A 40 14.05 24.22 5.24
CA SER A 40 15.40 24.40 4.69
C SER A 40 15.37 25.04 3.32
N GLY A 41 14.45 24.61 2.44
CA GLY A 41 14.27 25.23 1.12
C GLY A 41 13.88 26.70 1.23
N ALA A 42 12.96 27.04 2.12
CA ALA A 42 12.59 28.43 2.42
C ALA A 42 13.78 29.24 2.94
N GLY A 43 14.53 28.70 3.91
CA GLY A 43 15.70 29.34 4.51
C GLY A 43 16.83 29.61 3.50
N ILE A 44 17.11 28.66 2.61
CA ILE A 44 18.10 28.84 1.53
C ILE A 44 17.65 29.96 0.58
N ALA A 45 16.37 30.01 0.22
CA ALA A 45 15.85 31.07 -0.65
C ALA A 45 15.88 32.45 0.01
N ILE A 46 15.60 32.54 1.32
CA ILE A 46 15.76 33.78 2.09
C ILE A 46 17.22 34.24 2.08
N ALA A 47 18.17 33.31 2.32
CA ALA A 47 19.59 33.63 2.32
C ALA A 47 20.09 34.10 0.94
N ALA A 48 19.60 33.49 -0.15
CA ALA A 48 19.95 33.88 -1.51
C ALA A 48 19.41 35.27 -1.91
N ASP A 49 18.26 35.66 -1.35
CA ASP A 49 17.60 36.96 -1.62
C ASP A 49 17.96 38.03 -0.58
N ALA A 50 18.93 37.75 0.32
CA ALA A 50 19.31 38.64 1.41
C ALA A 50 19.89 39.99 0.93
N TRP A 51 20.41 40.05 -0.29
CA TRP A 51 20.89 41.28 -0.95
C TRP A 51 19.92 41.85 -1.99
N GLY A 52 18.72 41.27 -2.11
CA GLY A 52 17.67 41.69 -3.04
C GLY A 52 16.86 42.90 -2.55
N LYS A 53 16.08 43.50 -3.45
CA LYS A 53 15.21 44.65 -3.14
C LYS A 53 14.05 44.32 -2.20
N ASN A 54 13.62 43.06 -2.14
CA ASN A 54 12.51 42.59 -1.32
C ASN A 54 12.92 41.35 -0.51
N PRO A 55 13.57 41.54 0.65
CA PRO A 55 13.97 40.42 1.52
C PRO A 55 12.77 39.50 1.80
N ASN A 56 12.95 38.20 1.58
CA ASN A 56 11.96 37.11 1.74
C ASN A 56 10.99 36.86 0.56
N SER A 57 11.07 37.62 -0.55
CA SER A 57 10.18 37.39 -1.69
C SER A 57 10.31 36.01 -2.31
N MET A 58 11.51 35.42 -2.23
CA MET A 58 11.83 34.08 -2.75
C MET A 58 11.48 32.93 -1.78
N ALA A 59 11.16 33.21 -0.52
CA ALA A 59 10.93 32.18 0.50
C ALA A 59 9.84 31.14 0.12
N PRO A 60 8.67 31.54 -0.44
CA PRO A 60 7.65 30.57 -0.85
C PRO A 60 8.13 29.63 -1.95
N PHE A 61 8.93 30.12 -2.90
CA PHE A 61 9.49 29.30 -3.98
C PHE A 61 10.51 28.30 -3.45
N GLY A 62 11.37 28.73 -2.53
CA GLY A 62 12.30 27.83 -1.83
C GLY A 62 11.56 26.73 -1.07
N ALA A 63 10.47 27.08 -0.38
CA ALA A 63 9.64 26.14 0.37
C ALA A 63 9.03 25.06 -0.55
N VAL A 64 8.45 25.47 -1.69
CA VAL A 64 7.89 24.55 -2.70
C VAL A 64 8.98 23.67 -3.29
N LEU A 65 10.15 24.23 -3.62
CA LEU A 65 11.26 23.48 -4.18
C LEU A 65 11.78 22.42 -3.19
N GLY A 66 11.93 22.77 -1.91
CA GLY A 66 12.32 21.84 -0.85
C GLY A 66 11.30 20.70 -0.67
N PHE A 67 10.01 21.03 -0.65
CA PHE A 67 8.93 20.05 -0.60
C PHE A 67 8.96 19.10 -1.81
N ALA A 68 9.10 19.64 -3.02
CA ALA A 68 9.12 18.87 -4.26
C ALA A 68 10.37 17.97 -4.36
N ALA A 69 11.53 18.46 -3.92
CA ALA A 69 12.76 17.67 -3.86
C ALA A 69 12.60 16.47 -2.91
N PHE A 70 12.02 16.67 -1.73
CA PHE A 70 11.74 15.58 -0.81
C PHE A 70 10.67 14.62 -1.35
N ALA A 71 9.63 15.13 -2.03
CA ALA A 71 8.66 14.27 -2.71
C ALA A 71 9.30 13.39 -3.79
N CYS A 72 10.25 13.92 -4.56
CA CYS A 72 11.04 13.17 -5.54
C CYS A 72 11.88 12.08 -4.86
N LEU A 73 12.51 12.38 -3.71
CA LEU A 73 13.23 11.40 -2.91
C LEU A 73 12.29 10.27 -2.44
N MET A 74 11.13 10.61 -1.88
CA MET A 74 10.15 9.63 -1.42
C MET A 74 9.61 8.76 -2.56
N TYR A 75 9.42 9.33 -3.76
CA TYR A 75 9.04 8.57 -4.94
C TYR A 75 10.07 7.49 -5.29
N LYS A 76 11.37 7.80 -5.19
CA LYS A 76 12.46 6.83 -5.41
C LYS A 76 12.50 5.74 -4.32
N LEU A 77 12.14 6.07 -3.08
CA LEU A 77 12.13 5.13 -1.95
C LEU A 77 10.90 4.23 -1.88
N ARG A 78 9.91 4.42 -2.78
CA ARG A 78 8.68 3.62 -2.80
C ARG A 78 8.89 2.09 -2.77
N PRO A 79 9.83 1.49 -3.53
CA PRO A 79 10.04 0.04 -3.48
C PRO A 79 10.51 -0.44 -2.10
N TYR A 80 11.35 0.36 -1.42
CA TYR A 80 11.82 0.09 -0.07
C TYR A 80 10.67 0.14 0.95
N TRP A 81 9.76 1.11 0.81
CA TRP A 81 8.58 1.22 1.66
C TRP A 81 7.71 -0.04 1.60
N LEU A 82 7.48 -0.57 0.40
CA LEU A 82 6.73 -1.81 0.24
C LEU A 82 7.44 -2.98 0.94
N HIS A 83 8.72 -3.19 0.65
CA HIS A 83 9.47 -4.35 1.11
C HIS A 83 9.75 -4.38 2.61
N TYR A 84 10.13 -3.24 3.20
CA TYR A 84 10.57 -3.19 4.60
C TYR A 84 9.46 -2.84 5.59
N ILE A 85 8.34 -2.31 5.11
CA ILE A 85 7.28 -1.78 5.98
C ILE A 85 5.97 -2.52 5.71
N LYS A 86 5.49 -2.53 4.47
CA LYS A 86 4.16 -3.09 4.21
C LYS A 86 4.15 -4.62 4.23
N VAL A 87 5.08 -5.26 3.53
CA VAL A 87 5.09 -6.72 3.37
C VAL A 87 5.34 -7.50 4.67
N PRO A 88 6.24 -7.10 5.58
CA PRO A 88 6.42 -7.80 6.85
C PRO A 88 5.17 -7.77 7.72
N GLN A 89 4.38 -6.69 7.67
CA GLN A 89 3.08 -6.68 8.34
C GLN A 89 2.07 -7.61 7.69
N LEU A 90 2.02 -7.67 6.36
CA LEU A 90 1.12 -8.60 5.66
C LEU A 90 1.43 -10.05 6.01
N LEU A 91 2.72 -10.39 6.12
CA LEU A 91 3.17 -11.68 6.64
C LEU A 91 2.64 -11.91 8.06
N LEU A 92 2.85 -10.99 9.00
CA LEU A 92 2.37 -11.13 10.37
C LEU A 92 0.85 -11.35 10.42
N LEU A 93 0.08 -10.58 9.64
CA LEU A 93 -1.36 -10.72 9.54
C LEU A 93 -1.78 -12.08 8.96
N ALA A 94 -1.06 -12.59 7.94
CA ALA A 94 -1.30 -13.91 7.39
C ALA A 94 -0.99 -15.01 8.42
N GLU A 95 0.09 -14.89 9.17
CA GLU A 95 0.44 -15.87 10.21
C GLU A 95 -0.50 -15.83 11.41
N GLN A 96 -1.00 -14.65 11.80
CA GLN A 96 -2.07 -14.51 12.80
C GLN A 96 -3.35 -15.22 12.33
N ALA A 97 -3.72 -15.05 11.06
CA ALA A 97 -4.90 -15.71 10.49
C ALA A 97 -4.77 -17.23 10.49
N LEU A 98 -3.55 -17.76 10.32
CA LEU A 98 -3.23 -19.18 10.44
C LEU A 98 -3.09 -19.68 11.89
N GLY A 99 -3.26 -18.81 12.90
CA GLY A 99 -3.13 -19.17 14.31
C GLY A 99 -1.68 -19.49 14.75
N LYS A 100 -0.67 -19.07 13.99
CA LYS A 100 0.73 -19.31 14.34
C LYS A 100 1.16 -18.44 15.53
N PRO A 101 2.03 -18.95 16.42
CA PRO A 101 2.60 -18.14 17.49
C PRO A 101 3.55 -17.10 16.88
N ILE A 102 3.34 -15.83 17.23
CA ILE A 102 4.18 -14.72 16.77
C ILE A 102 5.00 -14.21 17.94
N PRO A 103 6.32 -14.02 17.77
CA PRO A 103 7.16 -13.44 18.82
C PRO A 103 6.63 -12.07 19.25
N GLY A 104 6.57 -11.82 20.55
CA GLY A 104 6.19 -10.51 21.09
C GLY A 104 7.34 -9.51 21.07
N GLY A 105 7.01 -8.22 21.15
CA GLY A 105 7.99 -7.15 21.35
C GLY A 105 8.92 -6.91 20.15
N LYS A 106 10.18 -6.53 20.41
CA LYS A 106 11.14 -6.18 19.36
C LYS A 106 11.48 -7.35 18.44
N ALA A 107 11.52 -8.58 18.98
CA ALA A 107 11.81 -9.79 18.21
C ALA A 107 10.79 -10.03 17.07
N GLN A 108 9.57 -9.49 17.19
CA GLN A 108 8.55 -9.54 16.14
C GLN A 108 9.02 -8.89 14.84
N LEU A 109 9.75 -7.78 14.94
CA LEU A 109 10.21 -7.02 13.77
C LEU A 109 11.28 -7.80 13.01
N ASP A 110 12.23 -8.36 13.74
CA ASP A 110 13.34 -9.12 13.15
C ASP A 110 12.83 -10.41 12.54
N TYR A 111 11.93 -11.12 13.24
CA TYR A 111 11.23 -12.29 12.72
C TYR A 111 10.51 -11.98 11.40
N ALA A 112 9.67 -10.93 11.38
CA ALA A 112 8.90 -10.59 10.18
C ALA A 112 9.82 -10.21 9.00
N LYS A 113 10.88 -9.46 9.24
CA LYS A 113 11.85 -9.07 8.21
C LYS A 113 12.61 -10.28 7.67
N GLN A 114 13.05 -11.19 8.54
CA GLN A 114 13.79 -12.39 8.15
C GLN A 114 12.94 -13.31 7.28
N GLN A 115 11.69 -13.54 7.66
CA GLN A 115 10.76 -14.38 6.91
C GLN A 115 10.42 -13.78 5.55
N VAL A 116 10.21 -12.46 5.46
CA VAL A 116 10.03 -11.78 4.16
C VAL A 116 11.28 -11.90 3.30
N HIS A 117 12.47 -11.77 3.87
CA HIS A 117 13.72 -11.92 3.14
C HIS A 117 13.93 -13.36 2.63
N ALA A 118 13.47 -14.37 3.38
CA ALA A 118 13.48 -15.76 2.96
C ALA A 118 12.58 -16.00 1.74
N SER A 119 11.37 -15.42 1.71
CA SER A 119 10.47 -15.48 0.54
C SER A 119 10.93 -14.62 -0.64
N PHE A 120 11.51 -13.46 -0.34
CA PHE A 120 11.89 -12.45 -1.33
C PHE A 120 13.31 -11.92 -1.03
N PRO A 121 14.37 -12.63 -1.47
CA PRO A 121 15.75 -12.22 -1.21
C PRO A 121 16.11 -10.86 -1.81
N SER A 122 15.42 -10.45 -2.88
CA SER A 122 15.64 -9.16 -3.54
C SER A 122 14.42 -8.24 -3.45
N THR A 123 14.66 -6.97 -3.15
CA THR A 123 13.63 -5.91 -3.18
C THR A 123 13.06 -5.73 -4.59
N SER A 124 13.90 -5.90 -5.63
CA SER A 124 13.49 -5.82 -7.02
C SER A 124 12.51 -6.93 -7.42
N GLY A 125 12.74 -8.17 -6.97
CA GLY A 125 11.83 -9.29 -7.26
C GLY A 125 10.44 -9.10 -6.67
N LEU A 126 10.36 -8.70 -5.39
CA LEU A 126 9.08 -8.38 -4.75
C LEU A 126 8.36 -7.22 -5.45
N PHE A 127 9.09 -6.14 -5.76
CA PHE A 127 8.50 -4.97 -6.40
C PHE A 127 8.05 -5.25 -7.83
N ASP A 128 8.76 -6.14 -8.53
CA ASP A 128 8.35 -6.58 -9.86
C ASP A 128 7.06 -7.41 -9.79
N LEU A 129 6.98 -8.37 -8.87
CA LEU A 129 5.75 -9.14 -8.62
C LEU A 129 4.57 -8.21 -8.27
N ASP A 130 4.76 -7.27 -7.33
CA ASP A 130 3.74 -6.29 -6.94
C ASP A 130 3.22 -5.48 -8.14
N ARG A 131 4.13 -5.02 -9.01
CA ARG A 131 3.77 -4.27 -10.20
C ARG A 131 2.92 -5.10 -11.16
N HIS A 132 3.26 -6.37 -11.35
CA HIS A 132 2.48 -7.27 -12.20
C HIS A 132 1.10 -7.55 -11.61
N ILE A 133 1.00 -7.79 -10.30
CA ILE A 133 -0.29 -7.96 -9.60
C ILE A 133 -1.18 -6.73 -9.78
N ARG A 134 -0.65 -5.52 -9.55
CA ARG A 134 -1.43 -4.28 -9.75
C ARG A 134 -1.90 -4.11 -11.19
N ARG A 135 -1.04 -4.40 -12.17
CA ARG A 135 -1.38 -4.31 -13.59
C ARG A 135 -2.47 -5.33 -13.95
N ALA A 136 -2.35 -6.56 -13.47
CA ALA A 136 -3.37 -7.59 -13.66
C ALA A 136 -4.70 -7.17 -13.03
N LEU A 137 -4.73 -6.75 -11.76
CA LEU A 137 -5.93 -6.24 -11.10
C LEU A 137 -6.59 -5.07 -11.85
N ALA A 138 -5.79 -4.19 -12.47
CA ALA A 138 -6.30 -3.08 -13.26
C ALA A 138 -6.87 -3.48 -14.62
N ASP A 139 -6.41 -4.61 -15.18
CA ASP A 139 -6.79 -5.15 -16.49
C ASP A 139 -8.02 -6.07 -16.41
N ILE A 140 -8.22 -6.71 -15.26
CA ILE A 140 -9.27 -7.71 -15.02
C ILE A 140 -10.73 -7.21 -15.01
N PRO A 141 -11.11 -5.95 -14.66
CA PRO A 141 -12.46 -5.67 -14.17
C PRO A 141 -13.59 -6.18 -15.07
N ALA A 142 -14.30 -7.21 -14.60
CA ALA A 142 -15.69 -7.46 -14.97
C ALA A 142 -16.54 -6.54 -14.08
N PRO A 143 -17.04 -5.41 -14.60
CA PRO A 143 -17.70 -4.45 -13.75
C PRO A 143 -18.99 -5.03 -13.17
N PRO A 144 -19.33 -4.69 -11.91
CA PRO A 144 -20.61 -5.07 -11.35
C PRO A 144 -21.74 -4.42 -12.16
N ALA A 145 -22.88 -5.11 -12.28
CA ALA A 145 -24.00 -4.68 -13.15
C ALA A 145 -24.48 -3.24 -12.89
N TRP A 146 -24.43 -2.78 -11.64
CA TRP A 146 -24.82 -1.40 -11.28
C TRP A 146 -23.90 -0.33 -11.88
N LEU A 147 -22.66 -0.67 -12.27
CA LEU A 147 -21.74 0.25 -12.95
C LEU A 147 -21.86 0.22 -14.48
N ALA A 148 -22.58 -0.74 -15.07
CA ALA A 148 -22.68 -0.86 -16.52
C ALA A 148 -23.13 0.43 -17.23
N PRO A 149 -24.16 1.17 -16.75
CA PRO A 149 -24.60 2.41 -17.40
C PRO A 149 -23.50 3.49 -17.47
N LEU A 150 -22.66 3.58 -16.44
CA LEU A 150 -21.55 4.52 -16.40
C LEU A 150 -20.42 4.12 -17.34
N LEU A 151 -20.16 2.81 -17.46
CA LEU A 151 -19.05 2.28 -18.26
C LEU A 151 -19.36 2.23 -19.75
N ASP A 152 -20.64 2.10 -20.11
CA ASP A 152 -21.09 2.11 -21.51
C ASP A 152 -21.30 3.52 -22.06
N HIS A 153 -21.22 4.55 -21.20
CA HIS A 153 -21.35 5.93 -21.62
C HIS A 153 -20.19 6.34 -22.55
N PRO A 154 -20.47 6.94 -23.73
CA PRO A 154 -19.46 7.18 -24.77
C PRO A 154 -18.30 8.09 -24.34
N GLN A 155 -18.59 9.13 -23.54
CA GLN A 155 -17.58 10.11 -23.12
C GLN A 155 -16.83 9.72 -21.83
N VAL A 156 -17.51 9.10 -20.85
CA VAL A 156 -16.94 8.82 -19.53
C VAL A 156 -16.55 7.36 -19.33
N GLY A 157 -17.06 6.43 -20.16
CA GLY A 157 -16.88 4.99 -19.99
C GLY A 157 -15.41 4.55 -19.97
N LYS A 158 -14.57 5.11 -20.86
CA LYS A 158 -13.12 4.86 -20.85
C LYS A 158 -12.47 5.25 -19.51
N TYR A 159 -12.78 6.44 -19.02
CA TYR A 159 -12.21 6.95 -17.77
C TYR A 159 -12.74 6.18 -16.56
N ALA A 160 -14.03 5.82 -16.57
CA ALA A 160 -14.64 5.01 -15.53
C ALA A 160 -14.02 3.60 -15.46
N ARG A 161 -13.73 2.96 -16.60
CA ARG A 161 -12.99 1.68 -16.63
C ARG A 161 -11.58 1.82 -16.06
N ILE A 162 -10.84 2.87 -16.45
CA ILE A 162 -9.50 3.13 -15.91
C ILE A 162 -9.55 3.39 -14.40
N ALA A 163 -10.52 4.17 -13.93
CA ALA A 163 -10.71 4.46 -12.52
C ALA A 163 -11.04 3.18 -11.73
N LEU A 164 -11.96 2.36 -12.24
CA LEU A 164 -12.33 1.07 -11.64
C LEU A 164 -11.12 0.12 -11.56
N GLY A 165 -10.35 0.00 -12.63
CA GLY A 165 -9.14 -0.83 -12.64
C GLY A 165 -8.08 -0.34 -11.64
N ARG A 166 -7.84 0.98 -11.57
CA ARG A 166 -6.92 1.56 -10.57
C ARG A 166 -7.42 1.34 -9.14
N PHE A 167 -8.73 1.40 -8.93
CA PHE A 167 -9.34 1.16 -7.64
C PHE A 167 -9.24 -0.32 -7.23
N ALA A 168 -9.51 -1.24 -8.16
CA ALA A 168 -9.30 -2.67 -7.93
C ALA A 168 -7.83 -3.00 -7.64
N ALA A 169 -6.88 -2.32 -8.29
CA ALA A 169 -5.45 -2.48 -8.03
C ALA A 169 -5.00 -2.07 -6.62
N LEU A 170 -5.86 -1.41 -5.82
CA LEU A 170 -5.60 -1.20 -4.39
C LEU A 170 -5.55 -2.52 -3.62
N ASP A 171 -6.15 -3.61 -4.13
CA ASP A 171 -6.13 -4.96 -3.53
C ASP A 171 -4.81 -5.72 -3.66
N HIS A 172 -3.80 -5.19 -4.36
CA HIS A 172 -2.52 -5.88 -4.55
C HIS A 172 -1.88 -6.41 -3.24
N GLN A 173 -2.00 -5.68 -2.12
CA GLN A 173 -1.45 -6.12 -0.83
C GLN A 173 -2.18 -7.34 -0.28
N THR A 174 -3.51 -7.36 -0.44
CA THR A 174 -4.35 -8.49 -0.05
C THR A 174 -3.92 -9.76 -0.81
N LEU A 175 -3.63 -9.62 -2.11
CA LEU A 175 -3.16 -10.73 -2.94
C LEU A 175 -1.73 -11.16 -2.58
N LEU A 176 -0.83 -10.19 -2.31
CA LEU A 176 0.53 -10.48 -1.82
C LEU A 176 0.51 -11.25 -0.50
N ALA A 177 -0.40 -10.89 0.42
CA ALA A 177 -0.55 -11.61 1.69
C ALA A 177 -0.98 -13.07 1.48
N GLY A 178 -1.67 -13.37 0.38
CA GLY A 178 -2.01 -14.73 -0.05
C GLY A 178 -0.78 -15.63 -0.15
N HIS A 179 0.37 -15.10 -0.59
CA HIS A 179 1.63 -15.87 -0.63
C HIS A 179 2.02 -16.43 0.74
N PHE A 180 1.91 -15.62 1.79
CA PHE A 180 2.25 -16.04 3.14
C PHE A 180 1.17 -16.93 3.77
N HIS A 181 -0.09 -16.80 3.35
CA HIS A 181 -1.19 -17.63 3.80
C HIS A 181 -1.13 -19.05 3.23
N SER A 182 -0.76 -19.22 1.96
CA SER A 182 -0.77 -20.52 1.27
C SER A 182 0.40 -21.44 1.60
N GLY A 183 1.39 -20.99 2.37
CA GLY A 183 2.65 -21.72 2.60
C GLY A 183 3.68 -21.46 1.48
N HIS A 184 4.94 -21.30 1.89
CA HIS A 184 6.09 -20.80 1.11
C HIS A 184 6.43 -21.61 -0.16
N GLY A 185 5.65 -21.43 -1.24
CA GLY A 185 5.94 -21.95 -2.58
C GLY A 185 6.37 -20.86 -3.56
N ASN A 186 6.26 -21.12 -4.87
CA ASN A 186 6.58 -20.14 -5.90
C ASN A 186 5.67 -18.87 -5.80
N PRO A 187 6.22 -17.66 -5.55
CA PRO A 187 5.42 -16.44 -5.38
C PRO A 187 4.57 -16.04 -6.59
N TRP A 188 5.06 -16.30 -7.80
CA TRP A 188 4.31 -16.04 -9.04
C TRP A 188 3.11 -16.97 -9.16
N ARG A 189 3.25 -18.23 -8.74
CA ARG A 189 2.13 -19.17 -8.74
C ARG A 189 1.07 -18.77 -7.73
N THR A 190 1.48 -18.41 -6.50
CA THR A 190 0.51 -17.98 -5.49
C THR A 190 -0.20 -16.68 -5.90
N ALA A 191 0.53 -15.75 -6.54
CA ALA A 191 -0.06 -14.54 -7.10
C ALA A 191 -1.10 -14.85 -8.21
N ALA A 192 -0.81 -15.81 -9.10
CA ALA A 192 -1.76 -16.23 -10.12
C ALA A 192 -3.06 -16.80 -9.50
N THR A 193 -2.93 -17.68 -8.52
CA THR A 193 -4.10 -18.23 -7.82
C THR A 193 -4.87 -17.14 -7.07
N ALA A 194 -4.18 -16.22 -6.39
CA ALA A 194 -4.79 -15.08 -5.69
C ALA A 194 -5.54 -14.14 -6.65
N LEU A 195 -5.00 -13.89 -7.84
CA LEU A 195 -5.67 -13.12 -8.90
C LEU A 195 -6.93 -13.81 -9.41
N ALA A 196 -6.90 -15.13 -9.56
CA ALA A 196 -8.06 -15.87 -10.03
C ALA A 196 -9.16 -15.96 -8.95
N VAL A 197 -8.79 -16.01 -7.66
CA VAL A 197 -9.73 -15.83 -6.53
C VAL A 197 -10.36 -14.44 -6.58
N HIS A 198 -9.55 -13.41 -6.85
CA HIS A 198 -10.04 -12.04 -6.97
C HIS A 198 -11.03 -11.87 -8.12
N ASP A 199 -10.73 -12.40 -9.31
CA ASP A 199 -11.64 -12.39 -10.47
C ASP A 199 -12.97 -13.08 -10.15
N ARG A 200 -12.91 -14.29 -9.55
CA ARG A 200 -14.10 -15.05 -9.15
C ARG A 200 -15.01 -14.28 -8.17
N HIS A 201 -14.41 -13.53 -7.24
CA HIS A 201 -15.13 -12.81 -6.18
C HIS A 201 -15.06 -11.28 -6.32
N PHE A 202 -14.86 -10.79 -7.55
CA PHE A 202 -14.55 -9.38 -7.83
C PHE A 202 -15.54 -8.42 -7.18
N GLY A 203 -16.84 -8.62 -7.40
CA GLY A 203 -17.88 -7.73 -6.87
C GLY A 203 -17.92 -7.67 -5.33
N SER A 204 -17.60 -8.77 -4.65
CA SER A 204 -17.57 -8.82 -3.19
C SER A 204 -16.32 -8.12 -2.65
N LEU A 205 -15.14 -8.43 -3.20
CA LEU A 205 -13.88 -7.83 -2.79
C LEU A 205 -13.87 -6.32 -3.06
N LEU A 206 -14.39 -5.89 -4.21
CA LEU A 206 -14.55 -4.48 -4.56
C LEU A 206 -15.42 -3.73 -3.54
N ARG A 207 -16.53 -4.33 -3.10
CA ARG A 207 -17.42 -3.73 -2.09
C ARG A 207 -16.70 -3.51 -0.77
N TYR A 208 -16.00 -4.52 -0.27
CA TYR A 208 -15.25 -4.41 0.98
C TYR A 208 -14.06 -3.46 0.86
N ARG A 209 -13.40 -3.41 -0.31
CA ARG A 209 -12.38 -2.40 -0.62
C ARG A 209 -12.95 -0.99 -0.56
N THR A 210 -14.19 -0.77 -1.00
CA THR A 210 -14.88 0.52 -0.83
C THR A 210 -15.05 0.87 0.64
N TYR A 211 -15.52 -0.05 1.48
CA TYR A 211 -15.63 0.22 2.92
C TYR A 211 -14.29 0.50 3.59
N ALA A 212 -13.26 -0.28 3.27
CA ALA A 212 -11.88 -0.06 3.72
C ALA A 212 -11.38 1.33 3.31
N THR A 213 -11.55 1.71 2.05
CA THR A 213 -11.12 3.01 1.52
C THR A 213 -11.86 4.16 2.20
N LEU A 214 -13.17 4.05 2.38
CA LEU A 214 -13.97 5.05 3.10
C LEU A 214 -13.49 5.23 4.53
N PHE A 215 -13.20 4.13 5.24
CA PHE A 215 -12.64 4.18 6.59
C PHE A 215 -11.28 4.89 6.63
N GLU A 216 -10.37 4.58 5.69
CA GLU A 216 -9.08 5.24 5.61
C GLU A 216 -9.20 6.75 5.36
N TRP A 217 -10.08 7.17 4.44
CA TRP A 217 -10.31 8.58 4.14
C TRP A 217 -11.04 9.31 5.27
N LEU A 218 -11.95 8.63 5.99
CA LEU A 218 -12.58 9.19 7.17
C LEU A 218 -11.55 9.45 8.27
N GLY A 219 -10.61 8.53 8.48
CA GLY A 219 -9.49 8.72 9.40
C GLY A 219 -8.63 9.94 9.04
N PHE A 220 -8.28 10.09 7.76
CA PHE A 220 -7.58 11.28 7.26
C PHE A 220 -8.40 12.57 7.47
N ALA A 221 -9.68 12.55 7.10
CA ALA A 221 -10.56 13.71 7.19
C ALA A 221 -10.80 14.14 8.65
N ALA A 222 -10.82 13.19 9.60
CA ALA A 222 -10.92 13.47 11.02
C ALA A 222 -9.60 14.02 11.61
N ALA A 223 -8.45 13.46 11.21
CA ALA A 223 -7.15 13.87 11.73
C ALA A 223 -6.69 15.23 11.17
N PHE A 224 -7.06 15.56 9.93
CA PHE A 224 -6.66 16.80 9.27
C PHE A 224 -7.04 18.08 10.06
N PRO A 225 -8.30 18.34 10.45
CA PRO A 225 -8.67 19.56 11.16
C PRO A 225 -8.03 19.61 12.56
N LEU A 226 -7.91 18.48 13.25
CA LEU A 226 -7.25 18.41 14.56
C LEU A 226 -5.78 18.83 14.47
N LEU A 227 -5.07 18.31 13.47
CA LEU A 227 -3.68 18.69 13.23
C LEU A 227 -3.54 20.12 12.71
N ALA A 228 -4.48 20.59 11.88
CA ALA A 228 -4.48 21.96 11.39
C ALA A 228 -4.61 22.96 12.55
N VAL A 229 -5.54 22.72 13.48
CA VAL A 229 -5.65 23.52 14.72
C VAL A 229 -4.37 23.44 15.55
N GLY A 230 -3.81 22.24 15.73
CA GLY A 230 -2.54 22.06 16.44
C GLY A 230 -1.39 22.86 15.83
N PHE A 231 -1.24 22.85 14.49
CA PHE A 231 -0.23 23.66 13.80
C PHE A 231 -0.50 25.16 13.92
N GLN A 232 -1.76 25.61 13.88
CA GLN A 232 -2.10 27.02 14.09
C GLN A 232 -1.63 27.49 15.47
N MET A 233 -1.97 26.74 16.53
CA MET A 233 -1.56 27.04 17.90
C MET A 233 -0.03 27.07 18.05
N LEU A 234 0.69 26.14 17.39
CA LEU A 234 2.15 26.14 17.41
C LEU A 234 2.76 27.36 16.73
N THR A 235 2.10 27.93 15.73
CA THR A 235 2.62 29.07 14.95
C THR A 235 2.34 30.44 15.55
N GLU A 236 1.50 30.54 16.58
CA GLU A 236 1.20 31.83 17.24
C GLU A 236 2.46 32.49 17.85
N GLY A 237 3.48 31.69 18.18
CA GLY A 237 4.77 32.18 18.67
C GLY A 237 5.84 32.41 17.60
N PHE A 238 5.56 32.14 16.31
CA PHE A 238 6.57 32.21 15.26
C PHE A 238 6.66 33.61 14.65
N PRO A 239 7.87 34.15 14.44
CA PRO A 239 8.06 35.47 13.84
C PRO A 239 7.71 35.51 12.34
N VAL A 240 7.56 34.35 11.69
CA VAL A 240 7.27 34.24 10.25
C VAL A 240 5.93 33.52 10.06
N PRO A 241 4.98 34.13 9.32
CA PRO A 241 3.70 33.49 9.05
C PRO A 241 3.89 32.31 8.08
N LEU A 242 3.51 31.10 8.52
CA LEU A 242 3.54 29.91 7.66
C LEU A 242 2.41 29.92 6.61
N GLY A 243 1.33 30.66 6.83
CA GLY A 243 0.23 30.83 5.87
C GLY A 243 -0.36 29.48 5.42
N VAL A 244 -0.40 29.25 4.11
CA VAL A 244 -0.94 28.00 3.52
C VAL A 244 -0.20 26.73 3.99
N TRP A 245 1.07 26.85 4.40
CA TRP A 245 1.89 25.70 4.81
C TRP A 245 1.37 25.01 6.06
N ILE A 246 0.63 25.70 6.92
CA ILE A 246 -0.05 25.10 8.08
C ILE A 246 -0.96 23.96 7.63
N TYR A 247 -1.76 24.19 6.59
CA TYR A 247 -2.67 23.19 6.04
C TYR A 247 -1.92 22.12 5.26
N VAL A 248 -0.84 22.46 4.57
CA VAL A 248 0.01 21.48 3.89
C VAL A 248 0.63 20.50 4.90
N PHE A 249 1.20 21.00 6.00
CA PHE A 249 1.77 20.13 7.03
C PHE A 249 0.68 19.33 7.76
N ALA A 250 -0.46 19.94 8.08
CA ALA A 250 -1.59 19.20 8.63
C ALA A 250 -2.03 18.04 7.71
N ALA A 251 -2.08 18.27 6.39
CA ALA A 251 -2.38 17.22 5.42
C ALA A 251 -1.29 16.13 5.38
N VAL A 252 -0.01 16.50 5.39
CA VAL A 252 1.10 15.54 5.40
C VAL A 252 1.09 14.67 6.66
N PHE A 253 0.90 15.26 7.84
CA PHE A 253 0.86 14.51 9.10
C PHE A 253 -0.45 13.70 9.23
N SER A 254 -1.57 14.20 8.72
CA SER A 254 -2.81 13.42 8.62
C SER A 254 -2.63 12.20 7.71
N TRP A 255 -1.93 12.38 6.58
CA TRP A 255 -1.57 11.29 5.69
C TRP A 255 -0.66 10.27 6.39
N ALA A 256 0.31 10.73 7.18
CA ALA A 256 1.17 9.86 7.98
C ALA A 256 0.35 9.01 8.97
N LEU A 257 -0.65 9.59 9.63
CA LEU A 257 -1.56 8.87 10.53
C LEU A 257 -2.43 7.85 9.78
N LYS A 258 -3.01 8.26 8.65
CA LYS A 258 -3.74 7.37 7.72
C LYS A 258 -2.89 6.15 7.33
N ALA A 259 -1.66 6.39 6.89
CA ALA A 259 -0.75 5.34 6.43
C ALA A 259 -0.20 4.44 7.56
N ALA A 260 -0.06 5.00 8.76
CA ALA A 260 0.47 4.28 9.93
C ALA A 260 -0.57 3.36 10.58
N PHE A 261 -1.83 3.79 10.69
CA PHE A 261 -2.85 3.08 11.47
C PHE A 261 -4.06 2.64 10.65
N PHE A 262 -4.66 3.55 9.90
CA PHE A 262 -5.92 3.26 9.21
C PHE A 262 -5.74 2.27 8.04
N GLU A 263 -4.69 2.45 7.24
CA GLU A 263 -4.33 1.51 6.17
C GLU A 263 -4.13 0.07 6.68
N PRO A 264 -3.28 -0.21 7.69
CA PRO A 264 -3.10 -1.58 8.14
C PRO A 264 -4.32 -2.20 8.80
N ILE A 265 -5.16 -1.41 9.51
CA ILE A 265 -6.43 -1.91 10.05
C ILE A 265 -7.38 -2.31 8.91
N ALA A 266 -7.47 -1.47 7.88
CA ALA A 266 -8.28 -1.73 6.70
C ALA A 266 -7.78 -2.96 5.92
N GLU A 267 -6.45 -3.08 5.74
CA GLU A 267 -5.80 -4.25 5.14
C GLU A 267 -6.12 -5.52 5.95
N ALA A 268 -5.97 -5.50 7.28
CA ALA A 268 -6.29 -6.64 8.13
C ALA A 268 -7.75 -7.08 8.01
N ALA A 269 -8.70 -6.11 7.97
CA ALA A 269 -10.11 -6.42 7.77
C ALA A 269 -10.40 -7.03 6.39
N LEU A 270 -9.70 -6.59 5.34
CA LEU A 270 -9.80 -7.17 4.00
C LEU A 270 -9.23 -8.58 3.93
N LEU A 271 -8.11 -8.84 4.61
CA LEU A 271 -7.54 -10.18 4.71
C LEU A 271 -8.51 -11.17 5.38
N GLY A 272 -9.25 -10.72 6.40
CA GLY A 272 -10.31 -11.51 7.03
C GLY A 272 -11.46 -11.91 6.08
N VAL A 273 -11.63 -11.21 4.95
CA VAL A 273 -12.55 -11.60 3.88
C VAL A 273 -11.84 -12.43 2.82
N PHE A 274 -10.62 -12.04 2.44
CA PHE A 274 -9.89 -12.65 1.34
C PHE A 274 -9.42 -14.07 1.65
N PHE A 275 -8.88 -14.35 2.83
CA PHE A 275 -8.35 -15.69 3.15
C PHE A 275 -9.44 -16.78 3.10
N PRO A 276 -10.65 -16.59 3.69
CA PRO A 276 -11.74 -17.55 3.52
C PRO A 276 -12.21 -17.73 2.07
N LEU A 277 -12.05 -16.73 1.20
CA LEU A 277 -12.32 -16.86 -0.23
C LEU A 277 -11.20 -17.62 -0.96
N ALA A 278 -9.95 -17.40 -0.55
CA ALA A 278 -8.80 -18.10 -1.10
C ALA A 278 -8.82 -19.60 -0.78
N GLU A 279 -9.30 -19.98 0.41
CA GLU A 279 -9.49 -21.38 0.82
C GLU A 279 -10.51 -22.14 -0.04
N GLN A 280 -11.47 -21.45 -0.66
CA GLN A 280 -12.44 -22.08 -1.58
C GLN A 280 -11.80 -22.52 -2.90
N GLY A 281 -10.57 -22.09 -3.18
CA GLY A 281 -9.82 -22.44 -4.37
C GLY A 281 -10.42 -21.91 -5.67
N VAL A 282 -9.73 -22.22 -6.76
CA VAL A 282 -10.09 -21.83 -8.13
C VAL A 282 -9.90 -23.04 -9.03
N THR A 283 -10.81 -23.27 -9.97
CA THR A 283 -10.69 -24.38 -10.92
C THR A 283 -9.73 -24.03 -12.07
N PRO A 284 -9.07 -25.02 -12.70
CA PRO A 284 -8.20 -24.77 -13.85
C PRO A 284 -8.89 -24.06 -15.01
N GLU A 285 -10.19 -24.28 -15.21
CA GLU A 285 -10.99 -23.62 -16.24
C GLU A 285 -11.12 -22.11 -15.98
N GLN A 286 -11.26 -21.71 -14.71
CA GLN A 286 -11.33 -20.30 -14.31
C GLN A 286 -9.98 -19.60 -14.58
N GLU A 287 -8.86 -20.22 -14.23
CA GLU A 287 -7.53 -19.67 -14.57
C GLU A 287 -7.33 -19.57 -16.09
N THR A 288 -7.78 -20.58 -16.84
CA THR A 288 -7.69 -20.57 -18.31
C THR A 288 -8.57 -19.47 -18.92
N ALA A 289 -9.78 -19.26 -18.39
CA ALA A 289 -10.67 -18.20 -18.82
C ALA A 289 -10.09 -16.81 -18.52
N LEU A 290 -9.41 -16.65 -17.38
CA LEU A 290 -8.71 -15.43 -17.00
C LEU A 290 -7.48 -15.17 -17.90
N ALA A 291 -6.72 -16.21 -18.23
CA ALA A 291 -5.59 -16.14 -19.15
C ALA A 291 -6.01 -15.71 -20.57
N ARG A 292 -7.19 -16.13 -21.04
CA ARG A 292 -7.72 -15.71 -22.34
C ARG A 292 -8.04 -14.22 -22.40
N ARG A 293 -8.50 -13.62 -21.30
CA ARG A 293 -8.91 -12.20 -21.24
C ARG A 293 -7.81 -11.24 -20.84
N SER A 294 -6.83 -11.68 -20.05
CA SER A 294 -5.75 -10.80 -19.56
C SER A 294 -4.38 -11.29 -20.03
N ALA A 295 -3.70 -10.45 -20.80
CA ALA A 295 -2.32 -10.70 -21.22
C ALA A 295 -1.35 -10.63 -20.04
N VAL A 296 -1.59 -9.73 -19.08
CA VAL A 296 -0.75 -9.58 -17.88
C VAL A 296 -0.87 -10.82 -16.99
N PHE A 297 -2.06 -11.40 -16.86
CA PHE A 297 -2.24 -12.64 -16.12
C PHE A 297 -1.47 -13.81 -16.75
N ARG A 298 -1.46 -13.90 -18.09
CA ARG A 298 -0.62 -14.89 -18.81
C ARG A 298 0.85 -14.74 -18.49
N GLU A 299 1.37 -13.51 -18.49
CA GLU A 299 2.77 -13.26 -18.13
C GLU A 299 3.11 -13.76 -16.71
N ILE A 300 2.20 -13.57 -15.75
CA ILE A 300 2.37 -14.09 -14.38
C ILE A 300 2.40 -15.62 -14.37
N LEU A 301 1.51 -16.28 -15.11
CA LEU A 301 1.50 -17.75 -15.23
C LEU A 301 2.77 -18.28 -15.91
N ASP A 302 3.26 -17.62 -16.95
CA ASP A 302 4.48 -18.01 -17.67
C ASP A 302 5.68 -17.94 -16.74
N ARG A 303 5.82 -16.87 -15.95
CA ARG A 303 6.88 -16.72 -14.94
C ARG A 303 6.75 -17.75 -13.82
N ALA A 304 5.52 -18.10 -13.42
CA ALA A 304 5.30 -19.21 -12.49
C ALA A 304 5.73 -20.56 -13.07
N GLY A 305 5.52 -20.78 -14.37
CA GLY A 305 6.02 -21.95 -15.10
C GLY A 305 7.55 -22.02 -15.17
N GLN A 306 8.19 -20.90 -15.51
CA GLN A 306 9.66 -20.79 -15.54
C GLN A 306 10.29 -21.10 -14.16
N GLY A 307 9.70 -20.60 -13.07
CA GLY A 307 10.18 -20.90 -11.73
C GLY A 307 10.15 -22.40 -11.39
N ARG A 308 9.10 -23.13 -11.83
CA ARG A 308 9.03 -24.60 -11.64
C ARG A 308 10.14 -25.34 -12.40
N LEU A 309 10.52 -24.87 -13.58
CA LEU A 309 11.60 -25.48 -14.36
C LEU A 309 12.96 -25.29 -13.69
N ILE A 310 13.21 -24.11 -13.10
CA ILE A 310 14.46 -23.82 -12.37
C ILE A 310 14.56 -24.67 -11.09
N GLU A 311 13.46 -24.78 -10.33
CA GLU A 311 13.41 -25.65 -9.13
C GLU A 311 13.67 -27.12 -9.48
N ALA A 312 13.05 -27.61 -10.56
CA ALA A 312 13.25 -28.98 -11.03
C ALA A 312 14.70 -29.25 -11.49
N GLN A 313 15.35 -28.27 -12.15
CA GLN A 313 16.75 -28.38 -12.58
C GLN A 313 17.73 -28.32 -11.39
N SER A 314 17.46 -27.48 -10.38
CA SER A 314 18.28 -27.41 -9.17
C SER A 314 18.17 -28.68 -8.30
N ALA A 315 16.98 -29.30 -8.24
CA ALA A 315 16.78 -30.56 -7.54
C ALA A 315 17.40 -31.76 -8.27
N ALA A 316 17.54 -31.70 -9.61
CA ALA A 316 18.23 -32.71 -10.41
C ALA A 316 19.76 -32.54 -10.44
N GLY A 317 20.27 -31.40 -9.97
CA GLY A 317 21.69 -31.02 -10.04
C GLY A 317 22.50 -31.15 -8.75
N THR A 318 21.97 -31.82 -7.72
CA THR A 318 22.73 -32.13 -6.49
C THR A 318 23.35 -33.53 -6.63
N PRO A 319 24.70 -33.66 -6.73
CA PRO A 319 25.37 -34.96 -6.61
C PRO A 319 25.29 -35.51 -5.17
#